data_AF-A0A845L340-F1
#
_entry.id   AF-A0A845L340-F1
#
_cell.length_a   1.000
_cell.length_b   1.000
_cell.length_c   1.000
_cell.angle_alpha   90.00
_cell.angle_beta   90.00
_cell.angle_gamma   90.00
#
_symmetry.space_group_name_H-M   'P 1'
#
loop_
_entity.id
_entity.type
_entity.pdbx_description
1 polymer ?
#
loop_
_entity_poly.entity_id
_entity_poly.type
_entity_poly.pdbx_seq_one_letter_code
_entity_poly.pdbx_strand_id
1 'polypeptide(L)'
;MFEKLVEAKIQEAMRNGEFDNLPLGKPIDLDYWASLPEDIRAGYMLLKNAGYAPEEVQLVNDMGKLREQLAGNNKQDEKAVIIKMLKENELKYNIMMEVRNRKKRKQLIKQNHARAADNQIAYRECCVDRMSQRVCDERKKPWKETRPLLLTSTFHNFLLRFKTS
;
A
#
# COMPACT_ATOMS: atom_id res chain seq x y z
N MET A 1 34.82 -10.00 14.84
CA MET A 1 35.29 -11.36 15.21
C MET A 1 34.61 -12.47 14.38
N PHE A 2 33.36 -12.31 13.93
CA PHE A 2 32.68 -13.30 13.06
C PHE A 2 33.11 -13.28 11.58
N GLU A 3 33.62 -12.17 11.07
CA GLU A 3 34.01 -12.03 9.65
C GLU A 3 35.02 -13.08 9.18
N LYS A 4 36.07 -13.34 9.97
CA LYS A 4 37.10 -14.33 9.60
C LYS A 4 36.56 -15.75 9.54
N LEU A 5 35.59 -16.07 10.40
CA LEU A 5 34.94 -17.39 10.41
C LEU A 5 34.00 -17.55 9.22
N VAL A 6 33.24 -16.50 8.90
CA VAL A 6 32.35 -16.48 7.73
C VAL A 6 33.15 -16.60 6.44
N GLU A 7 34.22 -15.81 6.29
CA GLU A 7 35.09 -15.84 5.11
C GLU A 7 35.73 -17.21 4.91
N ALA A 8 36.30 -17.81 5.96
CA ALA A 8 36.91 -19.13 5.87
C ALA A 8 35.91 -20.20 5.39
N LYS A 9 34.65 -20.09 5.83
CA LYS A 9 33.58 -21.04 5.50
C LYS A 9 33.06 -20.86 4.08
N ILE A 10 32.99 -19.63 3.58
CA ILE A 10 32.66 -19.34 2.18
C ILE A 10 33.76 -19.89 1.26
N GLN A 11 35.03 -19.65 1.59
CA GLN A 11 36.17 -20.14 0.81
C GLN A 11 36.24 -21.68 0.78
N GLU A 12 35.86 -22.35 1.86
CA GLU A 12 35.75 -23.80 1.91
C GLU A 12 34.65 -24.34 1.00
N ALA A 13 33.44 -23.76 1.06
CA ALA A 13 32.33 -24.13 0.18
C ALA A 13 32.64 -23.88 -1.31
N MET A 14 33.40 -22.82 -1.62
CA MET A 14 33.90 -22.56 -2.98
C MET A 14 34.89 -23.64 -3.46
N ARG A 15 35.83 -24.08 -2.62
CA ARG A 15 36.77 -25.16 -2.97
C ARG A 15 36.07 -26.51 -3.16
N ASN A 16 34.99 -26.74 -2.41
CA ASN A 16 34.19 -27.96 -2.49
C ASN A 16 33.24 -27.99 -3.69
N GLY A 17 33.15 -26.90 -4.48
CA GLY A 17 32.24 -26.82 -5.62
C GLY A 17 30.77 -26.79 -5.22
N GLU A 18 30.44 -26.44 -3.97
CA GLU A 18 29.05 -26.41 -3.46
C GLU A 18 28.19 -25.37 -4.19
N PHE A 19 28.81 -24.40 -4.85
CA PHE A 19 28.14 -23.37 -5.66
C PHE A 19 27.90 -23.77 -7.12
N ASP A 20 28.53 -24.84 -7.61
CA ASP A 20 28.50 -25.23 -9.03
C ASP A 20 27.19 -25.92 -9.43
N ASN A 21 26.47 -26.51 -8.47
CA ASN A 21 25.21 -27.24 -8.69
C ASN A 21 24.04 -26.64 -7.91
N LEU A 22 24.04 -25.32 -7.72
CA LEU A 22 22.89 -24.62 -7.17
C LEU A 22 21.84 -24.43 -8.26
N PRO A 23 20.55 -24.65 -7.97
CA PRO A 23 19.50 -24.27 -8.90
C PRO A 23 19.62 -22.77 -9.16
N LEU A 24 19.77 -22.39 -10.43
CA LEU A 24 19.77 -21.00 -10.87
C LEU A 24 18.55 -20.31 -10.24
N GLY A 25 18.80 -19.33 -9.37
CA GLY A 25 17.77 -18.67 -8.60
C GLY A 25 16.68 -18.07 -9.50
N LYS A 26 15.51 -17.79 -8.94
CA LYS A 26 14.46 -17.09 -9.67
C LYS A 26 14.94 -15.66 -10.00
N PRO A 27 14.73 -15.16 -11.24
CA PRO A 27 15.07 -13.79 -11.56
C PRO A 27 14.37 -12.82 -10.61
N ILE A 28 15.14 -11.85 -10.10
CA ILE A 28 14.64 -10.83 -9.18
C ILE A 28 13.86 -9.82 -10.01
N ASP A 29 12.59 -9.59 -9.66
CA ASP A 29 11.75 -8.57 -10.28
C ASP A 29 12.20 -7.16 -9.84
N LEU A 30 13.10 -6.55 -10.61
CA LEU A 30 13.67 -5.24 -10.31
C LEU A 30 12.64 -4.10 -10.37
N ASP A 31 11.66 -4.20 -11.27
CA ASP A 31 10.62 -3.18 -11.46
C ASP A 31 9.75 -3.04 -10.21
N TYR A 32 9.39 -4.18 -9.61
CA TYR A 32 8.68 -4.21 -8.33
C TYR A 32 9.45 -3.50 -7.21
N TRP A 33 10.75 -3.75 -7.07
CA TRP A 33 11.55 -3.14 -6.01
C TRP A 33 11.83 -1.65 -6.25
N ALA A 34 12.00 -1.26 -7.52
CA ALA A 34 12.16 0.13 -7.93
C ALA A 34 10.92 0.98 -7.61
N SER A 35 9.73 0.38 -7.65
CA SER A 35 8.47 1.05 -7.29
C SER A 35 8.35 1.43 -5.80
N LEU A 36 9.18 0.82 -4.94
CA LEU A 36 9.19 1.11 -3.51
C LEU A 36 10.16 2.27 -3.20
N PRO A 37 9.77 3.17 -2.26
CA PRO A 37 10.67 4.16 -1.69
C PRO A 37 11.99 3.55 -1.19
N GLU A 38 13.09 4.26 -1.38
CA GLU A 38 14.46 3.76 -1.12
C GLU A 38 14.68 3.42 0.35
N ASP A 39 14.11 4.21 1.25
CA ASP A 39 14.17 4.07 2.70
C ASP A 39 13.55 2.76 3.22
N ILE A 40 12.52 2.23 2.55
CA ILE A 40 11.84 0.98 2.96
C ILE A 40 12.28 -0.25 2.16
N ARG A 41 12.97 -0.07 1.03
CA ARG A 41 13.27 -1.14 0.07
C ARG A 41 14.09 -2.28 0.69
N ALA A 42 15.19 -1.96 1.37
CA ALA A 42 16.08 -2.95 1.96
C ALA A 42 15.39 -3.74 3.08
N GLY A 43 14.66 -3.06 3.96
CA GLY A 43 13.91 -3.69 5.04
C GLY A 43 12.80 -4.61 4.52
N TYR A 44 12.04 -4.14 3.52
CA TYR A 44 10.96 -4.91 2.92
C TYR A 44 11.49 -6.14 2.14
N MET A 45 12.64 -6.00 1.45
CA MET A 45 13.30 -7.12 0.78
C MET A 45 13.74 -8.20 1.76
N LEU A 46 14.37 -7.81 2.87
CA LEU A 46 14.77 -8.76 3.92
C LEU A 46 13.57 -9.51 4.49
N LEU A 47 12.48 -8.80 4.82
CA LEU A 47 11.26 -9.41 5.38
C LEU A 47 10.58 -10.35 4.39
N LYS A 48 10.48 -9.96 3.11
CA LYS A 48 9.91 -10.80 2.05
C LYS A 48 10.74 -12.07 1.84
N ASN A 49 12.07 -11.94 1.83
CA ASN A 49 12.99 -13.07 1.65
C ASN A 49 13.02 -14.00 2.87
N ALA A 50 12.88 -13.45 4.08
CA ALA A 50 12.81 -14.20 5.33
C ALA A 50 11.45 -14.90 5.56
N GLY A 51 10.49 -14.76 4.62
CA GLY A 51 9.17 -15.35 4.75
C GLY A 51 8.29 -14.67 5.81
N TYR A 52 8.66 -13.48 6.30
CA TYR A 52 7.82 -12.65 7.16
C TYR A 52 6.70 -12.03 6.33
N ALA A 53 5.74 -12.88 5.95
CA ALA A 53 4.51 -12.46 5.34
C ALA A 53 3.62 -11.79 6.41
N PRO A 54 2.98 -10.64 6.12
CA PRO A 54 1.99 -10.04 7.01
C PRO A 54 0.91 -11.06 7.41
N GLU A 55 0.32 -10.90 8.59
CA GLU A 55 -0.71 -11.80 9.10
C GLU A 55 -1.87 -11.99 8.10
N GLU A 56 -2.21 -10.95 7.33
CA GLU A 56 -3.20 -11.02 6.26
C GLU A 56 -2.86 -12.09 5.22
N VAL A 57 -1.60 -12.16 4.80
CA VAL A 57 -1.13 -13.10 3.77
C VAL A 57 -1.09 -14.52 4.31
N GLN A 58 -0.75 -14.68 5.60
CA GLN A 58 -0.79 -15.99 6.27
C GLN A 58 -2.22 -16.53 6.30
N LEU A 59 -3.21 -15.71 6.68
CA LEU A 59 -4.62 -16.11 6.67
C LEU A 59 -5.10 -16.52 5.28
N VAL A 60 -4.68 -15.79 4.24
CA VAL A 60 -5.03 -16.15 2.85
C VAL A 60 -4.46 -17.50 2.46
N ASN A 61 -3.21 -17.77 2.81
CA ASN A 61 -2.58 -19.07 2.56
C ASN A 61 -3.28 -20.19 3.33
N ASP A 62 -3.65 -19.97 4.59
CA ASP A 62 -4.33 -20.97 5.42
C ASP A 62 -5.74 -21.26 4.90
N MET A 63 -6.48 -20.23 4.46
CA MET A 63 -7.77 -20.42 3.77
C MET A 63 -7.59 -21.23 2.48
N GLY A 64 -6.52 -20.99 1.71
CA GLY A 64 -6.17 -21.78 0.52
C GLY A 64 -5.98 -23.26 0.84
N LYS A 65 -5.16 -23.58 1.84
CA LYS A 65 -4.94 -24.96 2.30
C LYS A 65 -6.22 -25.64 2.77
N LEU A 66 -7.06 -24.92 3.54
CA LEU A 66 -8.35 -25.46 4.00
C LEU A 66 -9.30 -25.75 2.82
N ARG A 67 -9.30 -24.92 1.78
CA ARG A 67 -10.09 -25.14 0.55
C ARG A 67 -9.59 -26.35 -0.22
N GLU A 68 -8.28 -26.54 -0.33
CA GLU A 68 -7.69 -27.74 -0.95
C GLU A 68 -8.03 -29.02 -0.18
N GLN A 69 -7.94 -28.99 1.16
CA GLN A 69 -8.35 -30.11 2.01
C GLN A 69 -9.83 -30.44 1.84
N LEU A 70 -10.68 -29.43 1.70
CA LEU A 70 -12.10 -29.62 1.45
C LEU A 70 -12.39 -30.29 0.09
N ALA A 71 -11.57 -29.98 -0.92
CA ALA A 71 -11.68 -30.57 -2.26
C ALA A 71 -11.20 -32.04 -2.28
N GLY A 72 -10.24 -32.41 -1.44
CA GLY A 72 -9.68 -33.77 -1.38
C GLY A 72 -10.40 -34.75 -0.45
N ASN A 73 -11.12 -34.28 0.57
CA ASN A 73 -11.77 -35.15 1.56
C ASN A 73 -13.16 -35.64 1.13
N ASN A 74 -13.47 -36.92 1.38
CA ASN A 74 -14.77 -37.54 1.08
C ASN A 74 -15.66 -37.82 2.30
N LYS A 75 -15.14 -37.66 3.52
CA LYS A 75 -15.92 -37.86 4.75
C LYS A 75 -16.68 -36.59 5.14
N GLN A 76 -17.98 -36.73 5.40
CA GLN A 76 -18.89 -35.61 5.67
C GLN A 76 -18.59 -34.90 7.00
N ASP A 77 -18.18 -35.63 8.04
CA ASP A 77 -17.92 -35.07 9.37
C ASP A 77 -16.65 -34.20 9.39
N GLU A 78 -15.61 -34.61 8.68
CA GLU A 78 -14.36 -33.85 8.55
C GLU A 78 -14.56 -32.57 7.73
N LYS A 79 -15.47 -32.58 6.74
CA LYS A 79 -15.83 -31.37 5.97
C LYS A 79 -16.45 -30.29 6.83
N ALA A 80 -17.36 -30.66 7.74
CA ALA A 80 -18.04 -29.69 8.60
C ALA A 80 -17.07 -28.91 9.49
N VAL A 81 -16.03 -29.59 10.02
CA VAL A 81 -14.97 -28.97 10.82
C VAL A 81 -14.13 -28.01 9.97
N ILE A 82 -13.70 -28.43 8.79
CA ILE A 82 -12.90 -27.61 7.87
C ILE A 82 -13.67 -26.35 7.44
N ILE A 83 -14.97 -26.47 7.15
CA ILE A 83 -15.84 -25.32 6.80
C ILE A 83 -15.92 -24.33 7.96
N LYS A 84 -16.04 -24.82 9.20
CA LYS A 84 -16.07 -23.96 10.38
C LYS A 84 -14.76 -23.16 10.52
N MET A 85 -13.62 -23.84 10.42
CA MET A 85 -12.30 -23.21 10.49
C MET A 85 -12.09 -22.19 9.36
N LEU A 86 -12.58 -22.50 8.16
CA LEU A 86 -12.52 -21.60 7.01
C LEU A 86 -13.33 -20.31 7.27
N LYS A 87 -14.55 -20.42 7.82
CA LYS A 87 -15.38 -19.26 8.19
C LYS A 87 -14.74 -18.40 9.27
N GLU A 88 -14.11 -19.02 10.27
CA GLU A 88 -13.38 -18.30 11.32
C GLU A 88 -12.21 -17.49 10.75
N ASN A 89 -11.43 -18.10 9.85
CA ASN A 89 -10.33 -17.41 9.16
C ASN A 89 -10.82 -16.28 8.24
N GLU A 90 -11.92 -16.49 7.50
CA GLU A 90 -12.53 -15.45 6.67
C GLU A 90 -13.00 -14.26 7.52
N LEU A 91 -13.65 -14.51 8.66
CA LEU A 91 -14.08 -13.46 9.58
C LEU A 91 -12.88 -12.66 10.12
N LYS A 92 -11.83 -13.35 10.57
CA LYS A 92 -10.61 -12.72 11.10
C LYS A 92 -9.95 -11.83 10.03
N TYR A 93 -9.83 -12.34 8.81
CA TYR A 93 -9.28 -11.59 7.68
C TYR A 93 -10.12 -10.32 7.39
N ASN A 94 -11.44 -10.43 7.32
CA ASN A 94 -12.33 -9.31 7.04
C ASN A 94 -12.21 -8.20 8.10
N ILE A 95 -12.18 -8.54 9.39
CA ILE A 95 -12.01 -7.58 10.49
C ILE A 95 -10.68 -6.84 10.36
N MET A 96 -9.59 -7.57 10.10
CA MET A 96 -8.26 -6.99 9.96
C MET A 96 -8.19 -6.01 8.77
N MET A 97 -8.77 -6.40 7.63
CA MET A 97 -8.82 -5.55 6.43
C MET A 97 -9.67 -4.29 6.65
N GLU A 98 -10.80 -4.40 7.36
CA GLU A 98 -11.63 -3.25 7.73
C GLU A 98 -10.87 -2.21 8.57
N VAL A 99 -10.13 -2.67 9.59
CA VAL A 99 -9.30 -1.77 10.42
C VAL A 99 -8.24 -1.06 9.58
N ARG A 100 -7.57 -1.78 8.68
CA ARG A 100 -6.57 -1.23 7.78
C ARG A 100 -7.17 -0.21 6.81
N ASN A 101 -8.32 -0.53 6.23
CA ASN A 101 -9.03 0.33 5.29
C ASN A 101 -9.52 1.63 5.97
N ARG A 102 -9.97 1.56 7.23
CA ARG A 102 -10.32 2.75 8.02
C ARG A 102 -9.11 3.68 8.21
N LYS A 103 -7.93 3.13 8.55
CA LYS A 103 -6.69 3.91 8.69
C LYS A 103 -6.29 4.55 7.36
N LYS A 104 -6.28 3.78 6.26
CA LYS A 104 -6.02 4.30 4.89
C LYS A 104 -6.99 5.42 4.51
N ARG A 105 -8.28 5.27 4.79
CA ARG A 105 -9.30 6.28 4.48
C ARG A 105 -9.06 7.58 5.27
N LYS A 106 -8.74 7.49 6.56
CA LYS A 106 -8.35 8.65 7.37
C LYS A 106 -7.09 9.34 6.84
N GLN A 107 -6.08 8.55 6.44
CA GLN A 107 -4.84 9.05 5.83
C GLN A 107 -5.14 9.83 4.54
N LEU A 108 -5.96 9.25 3.66
CA LEU A 108 -6.35 9.86 2.39
C LEU A 108 -7.11 11.17 2.62
N ILE A 109 -8.04 11.21 3.57
CA ILE A 109 -8.75 12.44 3.94
C ILE A 109 -7.75 13.50 4.39
N LYS A 110 -6.82 13.18 5.30
CA LYS A 110 -5.78 14.12 5.74
C LYS A 110 -4.94 14.66 4.57
N GLN A 111 -4.51 13.78 3.66
CA GLN A 111 -3.77 14.17 2.46
C GLN A 111 -4.58 15.08 1.53
N ASN A 112 -5.88 14.81 1.36
CA ASN A 112 -6.75 15.65 0.54
C ASN A 112 -6.98 17.03 1.17
N HIS A 113 -7.12 17.11 2.50
CA HIS A 113 -7.22 18.37 3.22
C HIS A 113 -5.91 19.18 3.15
N ALA A 114 -4.75 18.53 3.29
CA ALA A 114 -3.44 19.18 3.12
C ALA A 114 -3.28 19.75 1.71
N ARG A 115 -3.57 18.94 0.68
CA ARG A 115 -3.57 19.39 -0.72
C ARG A 115 -4.52 20.57 -0.93
N ALA A 116 -5.74 20.54 -0.36
CA ALA A 116 -6.68 21.64 -0.46
C ALA A 116 -6.17 22.94 0.20
N ALA A 117 -5.43 22.83 1.31
CA ALA A 117 -4.80 23.97 1.96
C ALA A 117 -3.64 24.55 1.13
N ASP A 118 -2.73 23.71 0.64
CA ASP A 118 -1.62 24.11 -0.24
C ASP A 118 -2.14 24.81 -1.49
N ASN A 119 -3.22 24.27 -2.02
CA ASN A 119 -3.92 24.81 -3.16
C ASN A 119 -4.58 26.17 -2.89
N GLN A 120 -5.15 26.36 -1.70
CA GLN A 120 -5.77 27.63 -1.30
C GLN A 120 -4.71 28.69 -0.97
N ILE A 121 -3.56 28.28 -0.44
CA ILE A 121 -2.36 29.11 -0.29
C ILE A 121 -1.83 29.53 -1.66
N ALA A 122 -1.66 28.60 -2.60
CA ALA A 122 -1.23 28.90 -3.97
C ALA A 122 -2.19 29.86 -4.70
N TYR A 123 -3.50 29.74 -4.48
CA TYR A 123 -4.47 30.71 -5.01
C TYR A 123 -4.32 32.10 -4.39
N ARG A 124 -4.07 32.19 -3.07
CA ARG A 124 -3.78 33.46 -2.40
C ARG A 124 -2.48 34.08 -2.87
N GLU A 125 -1.40 33.30 -2.99
CA GLU A 125 -0.09 33.76 -3.47
C GLU A 125 -0.16 34.27 -4.92
N CYS A 126 -0.89 33.60 -5.82
CA CYS A 126 -1.15 34.09 -7.20
C CYS A 126 -1.89 35.44 -7.23
N CYS A 127 -2.60 35.83 -6.16
CA CYS A 127 -3.29 37.10 -6.05
C CYS A 127 -2.46 38.23 -5.39
N VAL A 128 -1.41 37.89 -4.61
CA VAL A 128 -0.55 38.88 -3.95
C VAL A 128 0.58 39.32 -4.87
N ASP A 129 1.14 38.41 -5.66
CA ASP A 129 2.03 38.77 -6.75
C ASP A 129 1.21 39.30 -7.92
N ARG A 130 1.44 40.56 -8.33
CA ARG A 130 0.81 41.22 -9.48
C ARG A 130 1.30 40.61 -10.80
N MET A 131 1.29 39.28 -10.94
CA MET A 131 1.50 38.60 -12.20
C MET A 131 0.22 38.71 -13.04
N SER A 132 0.36 39.13 -14.30
CA SER A 132 -0.73 39.19 -15.26
C SER A 132 -1.52 37.88 -15.26
N GLN A 133 -2.86 37.97 -15.22
CA GLN A 133 -3.81 36.84 -15.19
C GLN A 133 -3.48 35.69 -16.17
N ARG A 134 -2.77 35.99 -17.26
CA ARG A 134 -2.29 35.01 -18.26
C ARG A 134 -1.34 33.93 -17.69
N VAL A 135 -0.46 34.25 -16.74
CA VAL A 135 0.49 33.27 -16.16
C VAL A 135 -0.18 32.38 -15.10
N CYS A 136 -1.21 32.88 -14.41
CA CYS A 136 -1.99 32.06 -13.48
C CYS A 136 -2.86 31.01 -14.20
N ASP A 137 -3.25 31.21 -15.47
CA ASP A 137 -4.13 30.25 -16.19
C ASP A 137 -3.38 29.06 -16.81
N GLU A 138 -2.11 29.20 -17.19
CA GLU A 138 -1.32 28.07 -17.72
C GLU A 138 -0.88 27.09 -16.61
N ARG A 139 -0.66 27.57 -15.38
CA ARG A 139 -0.37 26.72 -14.21
C ARG A 139 -1.61 26.08 -13.56
N LYS A 140 -2.83 26.49 -13.95
CA LYS A 140 -4.12 25.94 -13.45
C LYS A 140 -4.60 24.67 -14.18
N LYS A 141 -3.81 24.07 -15.06
CA LYS A 141 -4.27 22.93 -15.87
C LYS A 141 -4.66 21.64 -15.10
N PRO A 142 -4.26 21.33 -13.85
CA PRO A 142 -4.76 20.12 -13.19
C PRO A 142 -6.12 20.30 -12.48
N TRP A 143 -6.68 21.52 -12.45
CA TRP A 143 -7.77 21.86 -11.52
C TRP A 143 -9.19 21.71 -12.05
N LYS A 144 -9.37 21.49 -13.36
CA LYS A 144 -10.72 21.41 -13.94
C LYS A 144 -11.38 20.03 -13.80
N GLU A 145 -10.66 18.99 -13.37
CA GLU A 145 -11.18 17.62 -13.34
C GLU A 145 -11.54 17.07 -11.96
N THR A 146 -11.17 17.73 -10.86
CA THR A 146 -11.50 17.28 -9.50
C THR A 146 -12.33 18.31 -8.74
N ARG A 147 -13.58 18.52 -9.19
CA ARG A 147 -14.58 19.23 -8.37
C ARG A 147 -15.34 18.19 -7.52
N PRO A 148 -15.17 18.13 -6.18
CA PRO A 148 -15.97 17.26 -5.35
C PRO A 148 -17.43 17.74 -5.38
N LEU A 149 -18.37 16.82 -5.59
CA LEU A 149 -19.83 17.05 -5.67
C LEU A 149 -20.49 17.44 -4.33
N LEU A 150 -19.77 18.11 -3.43
CA LEU A 150 -20.30 18.49 -2.11
C LEU A 150 -19.91 19.93 -1.83
N LEU A 151 -20.71 20.91 -2.30
CA LEU A 151 -20.85 22.30 -1.79
C LEU A 151 -21.67 23.21 -2.74
N THR A 152 -22.81 22.76 -3.27
CA THR A 152 -23.62 23.58 -4.21
C THR A 152 -24.84 24.28 -3.61
N SER A 153 -25.01 24.35 -2.28
CA SER A 153 -26.22 24.98 -1.72
C SER A 153 -25.98 26.10 -0.70
N THR A 154 -24.98 25.99 0.18
CA THR A 154 -24.85 26.93 1.31
C THR A 154 -23.93 28.13 1.07
N PHE A 155 -22.93 28.03 0.19
CA PHE A 155 -21.98 29.12 -0.05
C PHE A 155 -22.51 30.23 -0.97
N HIS A 156 -23.50 29.94 -1.82
CA HIS A 156 -24.05 30.93 -2.75
C HIS A 156 -24.89 32.01 -2.03
N ASN A 157 -25.51 31.67 -0.90
CA ASN A 157 -26.30 32.61 -0.10
C ASN A 157 -25.45 33.54 0.79
N PHE A 158 -24.18 33.20 1.05
CA PHE A 158 -23.31 34.04 1.88
C PHE A 158 -22.73 35.24 1.10
N LEU A 159 -22.49 35.08 -0.20
CA LEU A 159 -21.92 36.14 -1.06
C LEU A 159 -22.96 37.15 -1.57
N LEU A 160 -24.24 36.81 -1.55
CA LEU A 160 -25.31 37.73 -1.98
C LEU A 160 -25.68 38.79 -0.92
N ARG A 161 -25.18 38.66 0.32
CA ARG A 161 -25.51 39.58 1.43
C ARG A 161 -24.52 40.73 1.65
N PHE A 162 -23.40 40.73 0.93
CA PHE A 162 -22.36 41.77 1.02
C PHE A 162 -22.37 42.79 -0.15
N LYS A 163 -23.33 42.68 -1.08
CA LYS A 163 -23.41 43.57 -2.25
C LYS A 163 -24.46 44.68 -2.16
N THR A 164 -25.12 44.80 -1.01
CA THR A 164 -26.11 45.85 -0.72
C THR A 164 -25.82 46.50 0.63
N SER A 165 -24.75 47.30 0.70
CA SER A 165 -24.63 48.45 1.61
C SER A 165 -23.52 49.37 1.12
#